data_AF-W2U479-F1
#
_entry.id   AF-W2U479-F1
#
_cell.length_a   1.000
_cell.length_b   1.000
_cell.length_c   1.000
_cell.angle_alpha   90.00
_cell.angle_beta   90.00
_cell.angle_gamma   90.00
#
_symmetry.space_group_name_H-M   'P 1'
#
loop_
_entity.id
_entity.type
_entity.pdbx_description
1 polymer ?
#
loop_
_entity_poly.entity_id
_entity_poly.type
_entity_poly.pdbx_seq_one_letter_code
_entity_poly.pdbx_strand_id
1 'polypeptide(L)' 'MSLLLERLRPRVYLKPPPALVQELKQVRQPLRLDLPYYAAHSGQEYVLIPWDAYMEEGEEILRNL' A
#
# COMPACT_ATOMS: atom_id res chain seq x y z
N MET A 1 -7.42 47.45 10.56
CA MET A 1 -7.84 46.28 11.38
C MET A 1 -8.11 45.06 10.48
N SER A 2 -7.13 44.60 9.69
CA SER A 2 -7.33 43.50 8.72
C SER A 2 -6.32 42.35 8.87
N LEU A 3 -5.24 42.53 9.62
CA LEU A 3 -4.11 41.59 9.68
C LEU A 3 -4.29 40.43 10.67
N LEU A 4 -5.30 40.49 11.56
CA LEU A 4 -5.55 39.42 12.55
C LEU A 4 -6.35 38.24 11.96
N LEU A 5 -7.15 38.47 10.92
CA LEU A 5 -7.97 37.42 10.29
C LEU A 5 -7.18 36.55 9.31
N GLU A 6 -6.06 37.03 8.77
CA GLU A 6 -5.21 36.29 7.82
C GLU A 6 -4.54 35.05 8.45
N ARG A 7 -4.36 35.06 9.77
CA ARG A 7 -3.75 33.95 10.53
C ARG A 7 -4.73 32.85 10.97
N LEU A 8 -6.02 33.02 10.70
CA LEU A 8 -7.05 32.02 11.00
C LEU A 8 -7.36 31.10 9.81
N ARG A 9 -6.64 31.21 8.68
CA ARG A 9 -6.81 30.24 7.60
C ARG A 9 -6.42 28.86 8.14
N PRO A 10 -7.34 27.88 8.13
CA PRO A 10 -6.99 26.53 8.49
C PRO A 10 -5.95 26.08 7.47
N ARG A 11 -4.71 25.88 7.91
CA ARG A 11 -3.77 25.06 7.15
C ARG A 11 -4.48 23.72 7.03
N VAL A 12 -4.96 23.40 5.83
CA VAL A 12 -5.52 22.09 5.51
C VAL A 12 -4.33 21.13 5.51
N TYR A 13 -3.85 20.81 6.71
CA TYR A 13 -2.93 19.73 6.91
C TYR A 13 -3.81 18.50 6.80
N LEU A 14 -3.93 17.97 5.57
CA LEU A 14 -4.49 16.65 5.36
C LEU A 14 -3.57 15.70 6.10
N LYS A 15 -3.89 15.41 7.35
CA LYS A 15 -3.19 14.39 8.13
C LYS A 15 -3.19 13.16 7.24
N PRO A 16 -2.02 12.57 6.93
CA PRO A 16 -2.00 11.39 6.11
C PRO A 16 -2.90 10.34 6.78
N PRO A 17 -3.63 9.54 5.99
CA PRO A 17 -4.54 8.55 6.54
C PRO A 17 -3.79 7.66 7.55
N PRO A 18 -4.46 7.10 8.56
CA PRO A 18 -3.82 6.25 9.55
C PRO A 18 -2.97 5.14 8.90
N ALA A 19 -1.88 4.70 9.54
CA ALA A 19 -0.95 3.70 8.99
C ALA A 19 -1.68 2.43 8.48
N LEU A 20 -2.65 1.92 9.23
CA LEU A 20 -3.51 0.80 8.83
C LEU A 20 -4.26 1.03 7.51
N VAL A 21 -4.67 2.27 7.24
CA VAL A 21 -5.36 2.66 5.99
C VAL A 21 -4.36 2.79 4.85
N GLN A 22 -3.11 3.15 5.14
CA GLN A 22 -2.04 3.20 4.14
C GLN A 22 -1.59 1.78 3.74
N GLU A 23 -1.39 0.89 4.72
CA GLU A 23 -1.09 -0.53 4.50
C GLU A 23 -2.19 -1.20 3.66
N LEU A 24 -3.46 -0.97 3.99
CA LEU A 24 -4.59 -1.49 3.21
C LEU A 24 -4.59 -1.01 1.74
N LYS A 25 -4.14 0.21 1.47
CA LYS A 25 -4.03 0.75 0.10
C LYS A 25 -2.85 0.16 -0.66
N GLN A 26 -1.73 -0.09 0.02
CA GLN A 26 -0.57 -0.75 -0.57
C GLN A 26 -0.88 -2.23 -0.90
N VAL A 27 -1.61 -2.91 -0.01
CA VAL A 27 -1.99 -4.32 -0.16
C VAL A 27 -3.11 -4.55 -1.19
N ARG A 28 -3.89 -3.52 -1.54
CA ARG A 28 -4.99 -3.61 -2.51
C ARG A 28 -4.75 -2.75 -3.75
N GLN A 29 -3.58 -2.90 -4.37
CA GLN A 29 -3.50 -2.49 -5.77
C GLN A 29 -4.51 -3.33 -6.58
N PRO A 30 -5.24 -2.74 -7.53
CA PRO A 30 -6.08 -3.51 -8.43
C PRO A 30 -5.25 -4.62 -9.09
N LEU A 31 -5.81 -5.82 -9.23
CA LEU A 31 -5.15 -6.89 -9.98
C LEU A 31 -4.88 -6.41 -11.41
N ARG A 32 -3.65 -6.60 -11.88
CA ARG A 32 -3.25 -6.20 -13.24
C ARG A 32 -2.77 -7.42 -14.00
N LEU A 33 -3.15 -7.50 -15.28
CA LEU A 33 -2.79 -8.62 -16.14
C LEU A 33 -1.40 -8.47 -16.78
N ASP A 34 -0.76 -7.32 -16.61
CA ASP A 34 0.58 -7.02 -17.13
C ASP A 34 1.71 -7.43 -16.16
N LEU A 35 1.37 -8.14 -15.09
CA LEU A 35 2.27 -8.63 -14.06
C LEU A 35 2.40 -10.16 -14.18
N PRO A 36 3.57 -10.74 -13.86
CA PRO A 36 3.66 -12.18 -13.68
C PRO A 36 2.94 -12.62 -12.41
N TYR A 37 2.44 -13.86 -12.42
CA TYR A 37 1.76 -14.49 -11.29
C TYR A 37 2.48 -15.77 -10.89
N TYR A 38 2.70 -15.92 -9.59
CA TYR A 38 3.24 -17.15 -9.00
C TYR A 38 2.10 -18.04 -8.53
N ALA A 39 2.16 -19.33 -8.86
CA ALA A 39 1.20 -20.30 -8.36
C ALA A 39 1.64 -20.78 -6.97
N ALA A 40 0.86 -20.42 -5.96
CA ALA A 40 1.02 -20.91 -4.61
C ALA A 40 -0.01 -22.02 -4.34
N HIS A 41 0.39 -23.04 -3.60
CA HIS A 41 -0.51 -24.09 -3.15
C HIS A 41 -0.97 -23.80 -1.73
N SER A 42 -2.28 -23.70 -1.53
CA SER A 42 -2.90 -23.49 -0.21
C SER A 42 -3.85 -24.64 0.07
N GLY A 43 -3.39 -25.60 0.89
CA GLY A 43 -4.21 -26.75 1.30
C GLY A 43 -4.55 -27.68 0.13
N GLN A 44 -5.73 -27.51 -0.48
CA GLN A 44 -6.22 -28.29 -1.62
C GLN A 44 -6.35 -27.46 -2.91
N GLU A 45 -6.11 -26.15 -2.84
CA GLU A 45 -6.33 -25.23 -3.95
C GLU A 45 -5.03 -24.57 -4.39
N TYR A 46 -4.99 -24.20 -5.65
CA TYR A 46 -3.94 -23.34 -6.18
C TYR A 46 -4.44 -21.90 -6.23
N VAL A 47 -3.67 -20.99 -5.68
CA VAL A 47 -3.91 -19.55 -5.70
C VAL A 47 -2.83 -18.88 -6.52
N LEU A 48 -3.23 -17.93 -7.38
CA LEU A 48 -2.29 -17.12 -8.14
C LEU A 48 -2.02 -15.83 -7.37
N ILE A 49 -0.75 -15.63 -6.99
CA ILE A 49 -0.28 -14.45 -6.28
C ILE A 49 0.44 -13.54 -7.28
N PRO A 50 0.05 -12.26 -7.41
CA PRO A 50 0.75 -11.34 -8.31
C PRO A 50 2.17 -11.07 -7.80
N TRP A 51 3.12 -10.96 -8.71
CA TRP A 51 4.47 -10.50 -8.40
C TRP A 51 4.51 -8.97 -8.36
N ASP A 52 3.93 -8.40 -7.31
CA ASP A 52 3.93 -6.96 -7.06
C ASP A 52 5.07 -6.52 -6.12
N ALA A 53 5.13 -5.23 -5.81
CA ALA A 53 6.16 -4.68 -4.94
C ALA A 53 6.14 -5.32 -3.53
N TYR A 54 4.97 -5.71 -3.03
CA TYR A 54 4.88 -6.39 -1.74
C TYR A 54 5.53 -7.78 -1.81
N MET A 55 5.33 -8.52 -2.90
CA MET A 55 6.00 -9.81 -3.11
C MET A 55 7.53 -9.65 -3.25
N GLU A 56 7.98 -8.62 -3.98
CA GLU A 56 9.41 -8.31 -4.14
C GLU A 56 10.08 -7.99 -2.80
N GLU A 57 9.47 -7.14 -1.98
CA GLU A 57 9.93 -6.83 -0.62
C GLU A 57 9.98 -8.09 0.27
N GLY A 58 8.96 -8.95 0.18
CA GLY A 58 8.92 -10.20 0.93
C GLY A 58 10.07 -11.15 0.59
N GLU A 59 10.34 -11.33 -0.70
CA GLU A 59 11.47 -12.13 -1.19
C GLU A 59 12.83 -11.55 -0.77
N GLU A 60 12.98 -10.23 -0.76
CA GLU A 60 14.19 -9.58 -0.27
C GLU A 60 14.41 -9.85 1.22
N ILE A 61 13.35 -9.78 2.04
CA ILE A 61 13.43 -10.12 3.47
C ILE A 61 13.86 -11.59 3.64
N LEU A 62 13.22 -12.52 2.90
CA LEU A 62 13.52 -13.95 3.00
C LEU A 62 14.95 -14.30 2.58
N ARG A 63 15.52 -13.59 1.58
CA ARG A 63 16.92 -13.77 1.16
C ARG A 63 17.94 -13.35 2.21
N ASN A 64 17.54 -12.49 3.14
CA ASN A 64 18.38 -11.92 4.18
C ASN A 64 18.18 -12.57 5.56
N LEU A 65 17.39 -13.65 5.65
CA LEU A 65 17.24 -14.52 6.82
C LEU A 65 18.25 -15.67 6.79
#